data_AF-A0ABD5K583-F1
#
_entry.id   AF-A0ABD5K583-F1
#
_cell.length_a   1.000
_cell.length_b   1.000
_cell.length_c   1.000
_cell.angle_alpha   90.00
_cell.angle_beta   90.00
_cell.angle_gamma   90.00
#
_symmetry.space_group_name_H-M   'P 1'
#
loop_
_entity.id
_entity.type
_entity.pdbx_description
1 polymer ?
#
loop_
_entity_poly.entity_id
_entity_poly.type
_entity_poly.pdbx_seq_one_letter_code
_entity_poly.pdbx_strand_id
1 'polypeptide(L)'
;MKSTDVKHSIAGFYFQLLIACYELVNVYEYEDAYVGVECDADVRVNYGNDQFIEAKFYSDDSFTRNQEAITHTIYNFYHTYKRTKTSGTFQIKTNVPFATSDFDFFNNWNTKKFDIPNEYINYVKDCLVYEYADKKEGKEAYEVFKMSYKKSNPQLKRPQFKRALINHLHLYPDEYKNFLSEDVLISDEEILEFVKLVTFDTPRKKVDKFSSILALKEKTEYHLSVHFPGLSNFEYENIRFLIMNAFLDTTVDTTSFILKTSSINQIVANHTESIQELFNKDVLASSIKDIEIELIKYELLLKRKGHSDSLDRILKVVGTCTEQWVHGMKEYGVTQMNSRYLMGSSPSYALNILELFKAMGEIYALSEKELGDIDLFDLEGINNVSFSEYKGFSLKTTHHASDKQDEQMLITAFIEHTLKDQHLMKAIGDETIIFDADCKICDPERLNIEDIVMDISKPYGTILNQEFYRSFQYKCIRCVRLLTHDADCPFTKSFKEGRI
;
A
#
# COMPACT_ATOMS: atom_id res chain seq x y z
N MET A 1 -24.00 0.15 8.72
CA MET A 1 -23.99 -0.54 10.02
C MET A 1 -22.75 -0.08 10.78
N LYS A 2 -22.89 0.51 11.97
CA LYS A 2 -21.75 0.92 12.80
C LYS A 2 -21.21 -0.32 13.50
N SER A 3 -19.98 -0.70 13.14
CA SER A 3 -19.21 -1.79 13.71
C SER A 3 -19.09 -1.65 15.22
N THR A 4 -19.65 -2.62 15.93
CA THR A 4 -19.43 -2.87 17.35
C THR A 4 -19.11 -4.35 17.48
N ASP A 5 -17.88 -4.73 17.16
CA ASP A 5 -17.16 -5.71 17.98
C ASP A 5 -15.64 -5.72 17.68
N VAL A 6 -14.90 -5.70 18.79
CA VAL A 6 -13.45 -5.84 18.98
C VAL A 6 -12.50 -4.74 18.44
N LYS A 7 -11.76 -4.12 19.38
CA LYS A 7 -10.54 -3.33 19.13
C LYS A 7 -9.43 -4.23 18.55
N HIS A 8 -9.51 -4.61 17.27
CA HIS A 8 -8.41 -5.32 16.65
C HIS A 8 -7.24 -4.34 16.45
N SER A 9 -6.14 -4.58 17.16
CA SER A 9 -4.85 -3.96 16.79
C SER A 9 -4.58 -4.28 15.31
N ILE A 10 -3.94 -3.36 14.57
CA ILE A 10 -3.51 -3.56 13.17
C ILE A 10 -2.81 -4.91 12.98
N ALA A 11 -2.02 -5.31 13.98
CA ALA A 11 -1.28 -6.58 13.98
C ALA A 11 -2.14 -7.84 14.18
N GLY A 12 -3.38 -7.73 14.67
CA GLY A 12 -4.33 -8.83 14.74
C GLY A 12 -4.99 -9.08 13.39
N PHE A 13 -5.46 -8.00 12.77
CA PHE A 13 -6.03 -8.01 11.42
C PHE A 13 -5.02 -8.50 10.37
N TYR A 14 -3.77 -8.03 10.45
CA TYR A 14 -2.68 -8.53 9.60
C TYR A 14 -2.51 -10.06 9.67
N PHE A 15 -2.67 -10.66 10.86
CA PHE A 15 -2.55 -12.11 11.02
C PHE A 15 -3.76 -12.85 10.44
N GLN A 16 -4.97 -12.31 10.58
CA GLN A 16 -6.18 -12.85 9.94
C GLN A 16 -6.01 -12.90 8.42
N LEU A 17 -5.50 -11.82 7.81
CA LEU A 17 -5.20 -11.78 6.38
C LEU A 17 -4.16 -12.83 5.95
N LEU A 18 -3.11 -13.04 6.76
CA LEU A 18 -2.13 -14.07 6.47
C LEU A 18 -2.71 -15.49 6.55
N ILE A 19 -3.63 -15.75 7.49
CA ILE A 19 -4.35 -17.03 7.56
C ILE A 19 -5.19 -17.19 6.29
N ALA A 20 -5.95 -16.16 5.93
CA ALA A 20 -6.77 -16.19 4.72
C ALA A 20 -5.93 -16.43 3.45
N CYS A 21 -4.73 -15.84 3.35
CA CYS A 21 -3.79 -16.10 2.25
C CYS A 21 -3.34 -17.56 2.22
N TYR A 22 -2.89 -18.08 3.36
CA TYR A 22 -2.47 -19.48 3.45
C TYR A 22 -3.61 -20.42 3.05
N GLU A 23 -4.81 -20.21 3.60
CA GLU A 23 -5.97 -21.05 3.30
C GLU A 23 -6.39 -20.95 1.83
N LEU A 24 -6.32 -19.76 1.22
CA LEU A 24 -6.68 -19.58 -0.19
C LEU A 24 -5.75 -20.38 -1.11
N VAL A 25 -4.44 -20.40 -0.79
CA VAL A 25 -3.47 -21.23 -1.51
C VAL A 25 -3.68 -22.71 -1.19
N ASN A 26 -4.00 -23.06 0.06
CA ASN A 26 -4.23 -24.45 0.48
C ASN A 26 -5.47 -25.07 -0.18
N VAL A 27 -6.49 -24.27 -0.49
CA VAL A 27 -7.72 -24.73 -1.16
C VAL A 27 -7.64 -24.63 -2.68
N TYR A 28 -6.48 -24.26 -3.24
CA TYR A 28 -6.33 -23.98 -4.67
C TYR A 28 -6.78 -25.13 -5.58
N GLU A 29 -6.57 -26.38 -5.17
CA GLU A 29 -6.94 -27.57 -5.95
C GLU A 29 -8.45 -27.90 -5.94
N TYR A 30 -9.23 -27.21 -5.10
CA TYR A 30 -10.67 -27.45 -4.97
C TYR A 30 -11.45 -26.55 -5.93
N GLU A 31 -12.33 -27.17 -6.72
CA GLU A 31 -13.23 -26.47 -7.64
C GLU A 31 -14.23 -25.60 -6.86
N ASP A 32 -14.46 -24.37 -7.32
CA ASP A 32 -15.31 -23.36 -6.68
C ASP A 32 -14.97 -22.99 -5.22
N ALA A 33 -13.81 -23.40 -4.71
CA ALA A 33 -13.36 -23.03 -3.38
C ALA A 33 -13.11 -21.53 -3.25
N TYR A 34 -13.37 -21.04 -2.04
CA TYR A 34 -13.19 -19.64 -1.70
C TYR A 34 -12.72 -19.46 -0.27
N VAL A 35 -12.18 -18.27 -0.01
CA VAL A 35 -11.86 -17.80 1.33
C VAL A 35 -12.47 -16.42 1.53
N GLY A 36 -13.07 -16.19 2.69
CA GLY A 36 -13.61 -14.90 3.12
C GLY A 36 -13.01 -14.47 4.46
N VAL A 37 -12.96 -13.16 4.69
CA VAL A 37 -12.61 -12.56 5.97
C VAL A 37 -13.90 -11.96 6.54
N GLU A 38 -14.45 -12.57 7.58
CA GLU A 38 -15.82 -12.28 8.04
C GLU A 38 -15.85 -11.62 9.44
N CYS A 39 -17.02 -11.12 9.84
CA CYS A 39 -17.21 -10.50 11.17
C CYS A 39 -17.52 -11.52 12.27
N ASP A 40 -18.14 -12.67 11.92
CA ASP A 40 -18.58 -13.69 12.88
C ASP A 40 -17.50 -14.78 13.12
N ALA A 41 -16.48 -14.82 12.26
CA ALA A 41 -15.26 -15.61 12.39
C ALA A 41 -14.12 -14.90 11.64
N ASP A 42 -12.90 -14.98 12.16
CA ASP A 42 -11.73 -14.32 11.55
C ASP A 42 -11.54 -14.69 10.06
N VAL A 43 -11.69 -15.97 9.71
CA VAL A 43 -11.56 -16.48 8.33
C VAL A 43 -12.59 -17.58 8.07
N ARG A 44 -13.27 -17.54 6.92
CA ARG A 44 -14.11 -18.63 6.41
C ARG A 44 -13.47 -19.25 5.17
N VAL A 45 -13.37 -20.56 5.14
CA VAL A 45 -12.77 -21.33 4.05
C VAL A 45 -13.77 -22.33 3.52
N ASN A 46 -13.94 -22.44 2.22
CA ASN A 46 -14.84 -23.43 1.62
C ASN A 46 -14.06 -24.50 0.88
N TYR A 47 -14.12 -25.73 1.40
CA TYR A 47 -13.57 -26.95 0.79
C TYR A 47 -14.69 -27.81 0.13
N GLY A 48 -15.80 -27.19 -0.28
CA GLY A 48 -17.07 -27.86 -0.58
C GLY A 48 -18.03 -27.93 0.63
N ASN A 49 -17.50 -27.78 1.85
CA ASN A 49 -18.24 -27.37 3.04
C ASN A 49 -17.46 -26.22 3.72
N ASP A 50 -18.16 -25.36 4.45
CA ASP A 50 -17.52 -24.25 5.14
C ASP A 50 -16.71 -24.71 6.36
N GLN A 51 -15.54 -24.12 6.55
CA GLN A 51 -14.74 -24.17 7.76
C GLN A 51 -14.55 -22.74 8.26
N PHE A 52 -14.93 -22.49 9.51
CA PHE A 52 -14.80 -21.19 10.17
C PHE A 52 -13.61 -21.24 11.12
N ILE A 53 -12.63 -20.36 10.94
CA ILE A 53 -11.38 -20.33 11.68
C ILE A 53 -11.34 -19.03 12.49
N GLU A 54 -11.10 -19.15 13.80
CA GLU A 54 -10.86 -18.03 14.70
C GLU A 54 -9.44 -18.14 15.28
N ALA A 55 -8.63 -17.10 15.16
CA ALA A 55 -7.25 -17.08 15.62
C ALA A 55 -7.04 -16.12 16.80
N LYS A 56 -6.61 -16.67 17.95
CA LYS A 56 -6.39 -15.90 19.18
C LYS A 56 -4.94 -15.95 19.63
N PHE A 57 -4.32 -14.77 19.76
CA PHE A 57 -3.03 -14.62 20.42
C PHE A 57 -3.21 -14.32 21.90
N TYR A 58 -2.77 -15.26 22.74
CA TYR A 58 -2.76 -15.13 24.18
C TYR A 58 -1.42 -14.56 24.66
N SER A 59 -1.51 -13.62 25.60
CA SER A 59 -0.37 -13.16 26.39
C SER A 59 0.08 -14.23 27.40
N ASP A 60 -0.87 -14.99 27.93
CA ASP A 60 -0.65 -16.06 28.90
C ASP A 60 0.21 -17.19 28.30
N ASP A 61 0.69 -18.09 29.15
CA ASP A 61 1.50 -19.23 28.70
C ASP A 61 0.67 -20.46 28.31
N SER A 62 -0.63 -20.42 28.55
CA SER A 62 -1.53 -21.54 28.29
C SER A 62 -2.96 -21.11 28.00
N PHE A 63 -3.66 -21.96 27.25
CA PHE A 63 -5.08 -21.85 26.92
C PHE A 63 -5.92 -22.54 27.99
N THR A 64 -6.95 -21.86 28.49
CA THR A 64 -7.85 -22.42 29.53
C THR A 64 -9.31 -22.21 29.14
N ARG A 65 -10.20 -23.07 29.64
CA ARG A 65 -11.65 -22.95 29.41
C ARG A 65 -12.29 -21.68 30.00
N ASN A 66 -11.58 -20.99 30.91
CA ASN A 66 -12.10 -19.83 31.63
C ASN A 66 -11.71 -18.48 31.00
N GLN A 67 -10.95 -18.48 29.90
CA GLN A 67 -10.56 -17.25 29.22
C GLN A 67 -11.77 -16.62 28.52
N GLU A 68 -11.99 -15.31 28.67
CA GLU A 68 -13.13 -14.62 28.05
C GLU A 68 -13.12 -14.76 26.51
N ALA A 69 -11.92 -14.77 25.91
CA ALA A 69 -11.77 -14.91 24.47
C ALA A 69 -12.32 -16.24 23.90
N ILE A 70 -12.15 -17.37 24.61
CA ILE A 70 -12.71 -18.65 24.15
C ILE A 70 -14.23 -18.64 24.33
N THR A 71 -14.74 -18.10 25.43
CA THR A 71 -16.18 -17.96 25.69
C THR A 71 -16.87 -17.20 24.56
N HIS A 72 -16.33 -16.04 24.18
CA HIS A 72 -16.87 -15.25 23.08
C HIS A 72 -16.77 -15.96 21.73
N THR A 73 -15.67 -16.70 21.47
CA THR A 73 -15.50 -17.47 20.22
C THR A 73 -16.54 -18.58 20.10
N ILE A 74 -16.76 -19.36 21.17
CA ILE A 74 -17.77 -20.42 21.21
C ILE A 74 -19.17 -19.83 21.01
N TYR A 75 -19.45 -18.67 21.60
CA TYR A 75 -20.69 -17.93 21.38
C TYR A 75 -20.90 -17.56 19.91
N ASN A 76 -19.91 -16.96 19.24
CA ASN A 76 -20.01 -16.57 17.82
C ASN A 76 -20.18 -17.79 16.89
N PHE A 77 -19.40 -18.85 17.12
CA PHE A 77 -19.51 -20.09 16.37
C PHE A 77 -20.89 -20.74 16.53
N TYR A 78 -21.43 -20.78 17.74
CA TYR A 78 -22.75 -21.33 17.99
C TYR A 78 -23.85 -20.54 17.29
N HIS A 79 -23.77 -19.21 17.30
CA HIS A 79 -24.72 -18.36 16.57
C HIS A 79 -24.63 -18.55 15.07
N THR A 80 -23.41 -18.70 14.54
CA THR A 80 -23.19 -19.02 13.13
C THR A 80 -23.85 -20.36 12.79
N TYR A 81 -23.53 -21.41 13.53
CA TYR A 81 -24.14 -22.74 13.40
C TYR A 81 -25.68 -22.67 13.39
N LYS A 82 -26.27 -21.89 14.31
CA LYS A 82 -27.71 -21.71 14.41
C LYS A 82 -28.34 -21.02 13.20
N ARG A 83 -27.71 -19.95 12.72
CA ARG A 83 -28.22 -19.13 11.61
C ARG A 83 -28.17 -19.89 10.29
N THR A 84 -27.11 -20.67 10.09
CA THR A 84 -26.81 -21.25 8.78
C THR A 84 -27.15 -22.73 8.68
N LYS A 85 -27.40 -23.42 9.82
CA LYS A 85 -27.55 -24.89 9.89
C LYS A 85 -26.47 -25.62 9.07
N THR A 86 -25.26 -25.08 9.11
CA THR A 86 -24.16 -25.53 8.25
C THR A 86 -23.70 -26.92 8.63
N SER A 87 -23.36 -27.72 7.60
CA SER A 87 -22.51 -28.92 7.70
C SER A 87 -21.04 -28.60 7.98
N GLY A 88 -20.71 -27.33 8.17
CA GLY A 88 -19.35 -26.82 8.31
C GLY A 88 -18.70 -27.09 9.66
N THR A 89 -17.38 -26.98 9.71
CA THR A 89 -16.57 -27.16 10.92
C THR A 89 -16.12 -25.82 11.49
N PHE A 90 -15.81 -25.80 12.77
CA PHE A 90 -15.36 -24.63 13.49
C PHE A 90 -13.99 -24.91 14.12
N GLN A 91 -13.03 -24.02 13.94
CA GLN A 91 -11.66 -24.22 14.41
C GLN A 91 -11.17 -23.00 15.19
N ILE A 92 -10.70 -23.25 16.40
CA ILE A 92 -10.02 -22.24 17.22
C ILE A 92 -8.53 -22.49 17.15
N LYS A 93 -7.77 -21.50 16.68
CA LYS A 93 -6.32 -21.55 16.56
C LYS A 93 -5.66 -20.62 17.56
N THR A 94 -4.65 -21.09 18.27
CA THR A 94 -3.98 -20.29 19.30
C THR A 94 -2.47 -20.42 19.24
N ASN A 95 -1.75 -19.53 19.93
CA ASN A 95 -0.28 -19.55 20.02
C ASN A 95 0.24 -20.23 21.30
N VAL A 96 -0.63 -20.80 22.13
CA VAL A 96 -0.27 -21.35 23.45
C VAL A 96 -0.84 -22.77 23.59
N PRO A 97 -0.16 -23.69 24.30
CA PRO A 97 -0.68 -25.03 24.56
C PRO A 97 -1.88 -24.98 25.51
N PHE A 98 -2.66 -26.06 25.57
CA PHE A 98 -3.61 -26.25 26.64
C PHE A 98 -2.94 -26.21 28.02
N ALA A 99 -3.60 -25.59 28.99
CA ALA A 99 -3.20 -25.70 30.38
C ALA A 99 -3.34 -27.14 30.87
N THR A 100 -2.43 -27.58 31.74
CA THR A 100 -2.45 -28.94 32.30
C THR A 100 -3.78 -29.30 32.95
N SER A 101 -4.47 -28.31 33.55
CA SER A 101 -5.77 -28.52 34.21
C SER A 101 -6.92 -28.82 33.24
N ASP A 102 -6.83 -28.39 31.99
CA ASP A 102 -7.89 -28.54 30.98
C ASP A 102 -7.42 -29.40 29.78
N PHE A 103 -6.24 -30.02 29.86
CA PHE A 103 -5.64 -30.76 28.76
C PHE A 103 -6.52 -31.92 28.30
N ASP A 104 -6.97 -32.77 29.23
CA ASP A 104 -7.81 -33.93 28.92
C ASP A 104 -9.15 -33.50 28.34
N PHE A 105 -9.75 -32.42 28.85
CA PHE A 105 -11.01 -31.87 28.35
C PHE A 105 -10.91 -31.50 26.87
N PHE A 106 -9.94 -30.66 26.48
CA PHE A 106 -9.80 -30.24 25.08
C PHE A 106 -9.28 -31.35 24.16
N ASN A 107 -8.41 -32.24 24.66
CA ASN A 107 -7.91 -33.37 23.87
C ASN A 107 -9.02 -34.40 23.58
N ASN A 108 -9.87 -34.69 24.57
CA ASN A 108 -11.04 -35.55 24.39
C ASN A 108 -12.07 -34.90 23.45
N TRP A 109 -12.26 -33.57 23.55
CA TRP A 109 -13.06 -32.80 22.61
C TRP A 109 -12.59 -33.01 21.16
N ASN A 110 -11.30 -32.75 20.90
CA ASN A 110 -10.70 -32.87 19.56
C ASN A 110 -10.80 -34.30 18.99
N THR A 111 -10.68 -35.32 19.84
CA THR A 111 -10.79 -36.73 19.42
C THR A 111 -12.24 -37.22 19.34
N LYS A 112 -13.22 -36.37 19.66
CA LYS A 112 -14.65 -36.68 19.72
C LYS A 112 -14.98 -37.83 20.69
N LYS A 113 -14.14 -38.01 21.71
CA LYS A 113 -14.31 -39.02 22.77
C LYS A 113 -14.97 -38.35 23.98
N PHE A 114 -16.30 -38.27 23.94
CA PHE A 114 -17.08 -37.62 24.98
C PHE A 114 -17.50 -38.63 26.05
N ASP A 115 -16.58 -39.02 26.93
CA ASP A 115 -16.90 -39.93 28.05
C ASP A 115 -17.98 -39.34 28.98
N ILE A 116 -18.03 -38.00 29.08
CA ILE A 116 -19.02 -37.24 29.84
C ILE A 116 -19.63 -36.16 28.93
N PRO A 117 -20.59 -36.49 28.04
CA PRO A 117 -21.16 -35.54 27.08
C PRO A 117 -21.73 -34.27 27.73
N ASN A 118 -22.32 -34.42 28.93
CA ASN A 118 -22.92 -33.32 29.68
C ASN A 118 -21.90 -32.25 30.09
N GLU A 119 -20.61 -32.60 30.27
CA GLU A 119 -19.58 -31.61 30.62
C GLU A 119 -19.39 -30.59 29.48
N TYR A 120 -19.33 -31.08 28.23
CA TYR A 120 -19.16 -30.25 27.03
C TYR A 120 -20.40 -29.42 26.74
N ILE A 121 -21.58 -30.03 26.90
CA ILE A 121 -22.88 -29.35 26.71
C ILE A 121 -23.03 -28.21 27.73
N ASN A 122 -22.75 -28.47 29.00
CA ASN A 122 -22.80 -27.45 30.04
C ASN A 122 -21.78 -26.34 29.79
N TYR A 123 -20.58 -26.68 29.32
CA TYR A 123 -19.60 -25.65 28.96
C TYR A 123 -20.10 -24.71 27.85
N VAL A 124 -20.71 -25.23 26.79
CA VAL A 124 -21.32 -24.38 25.75
C VAL A 124 -22.43 -23.51 26.33
N LYS A 125 -23.33 -24.07 27.16
CA LYS A 125 -24.38 -23.29 27.84
C LYS A 125 -23.80 -22.19 28.73
N ASP A 126 -22.71 -22.47 29.43
CA ASP A 126 -22.01 -21.51 30.27
C ASP A 126 -21.46 -20.35 29.42
N CYS A 127 -20.85 -20.66 28.27
CA CYS A 127 -20.35 -19.64 27.34
C CYS A 127 -21.48 -18.74 26.83
N LEU A 128 -22.62 -19.31 26.47
CA LEU A 128 -23.78 -18.56 25.99
C LEU A 128 -24.33 -17.64 27.09
N VAL A 129 -24.56 -18.16 28.30
CA VAL A 129 -25.04 -17.36 29.44
C VAL A 129 -24.05 -16.25 29.79
N TYR A 130 -22.75 -16.54 29.75
CA TYR A 130 -21.72 -15.57 30.06
C TYR A 130 -21.79 -14.33 29.16
N GLU A 131 -22.04 -14.52 27.86
CA GLU A 131 -22.19 -13.44 26.87
C GLU A 131 -23.57 -12.76 26.95
N TYR A 132 -24.65 -13.53 27.17
CA TYR A 132 -26.02 -13.01 27.24
C TYR A 132 -26.34 -12.26 28.52
N ALA A 133 -25.66 -12.56 29.63
CA ALA A 133 -25.90 -11.94 30.93
C ALA A 133 -25.84 -10.40 30.88
N ASP A 134 -25.01 -9.82 30.01
CA ASP A 134 -24.89 -8.37 29.84
C ASP A 134 -25.70 -7.81 28.65
N LYS A 135 -26.33 -8.68 27.84
CA LYS A 135 -27.16 -8.32 26.66
C LYS A 135 -28.63 -8.21 27.03
N LYS A 136 -29.44 -7.56 26.17
CA LYS A 136 -30.84 -7.18 26.48
C LYS A 136 -31.68 -8.37 26.94
N GLU A 137 -31.43 -9.54 26.38
CA GLU A 137 -32.16 -10.79 26.58
C GLU A 137 -31.91 -11.41 27.97
N GLY A 138 -30.69 -11.32 28.52
CA GLY A 138 -30.33 -11.91 29.83
C GLY A 138 -30.17 -10.90 30.96
N LYS A 139 -30.13 -9.60 30.66
CA LYS A 139 -29.76 -8.53 31.59
C LYS A 139 -30.69 -8.41 32.79
N GLU A 140 -32.00 -8.52 32.60
CA GLU A 140 -32.96 -8.37 33.69
C GLU A 140 -32.82 -9.50 34.71
N ALA A 141 -32.79 -10.76 34.25
CA ALA A 141 -32.56 -11.92 35.09
C ALA A 141 -31.19 -11.85 35.79
N TYR A 142 -30.15 -11.37 35.09
CA TYR A 142 -28.82 -11.23 35.66
C TYR A 142 -28.74 -10.15 36.75
N GLU A 143 -29.41 -9.01 36.58
CA GLU A 143 -29.47 -7.99 37.64
C GLU A 143 -30.24 -8.49 38.87
N VAL A 144 -31.33 -9.23 38.68
CA VAL A 144 -32.06 -9.89 39.79
C VAL A 144 -31.14 -10.85 40.54
N PHE A 145 -30.41 -11.71 39.82
CA PHE A 145 -29.42 -12.61 40.40
C PHE A 145 -28.34 -11.84 41.18
N LYS A 146 -27.76 -10.78 40.60
CA LYS A 146 -26.73 -9.96 41.26
C LYS A 146 -27.23 -9.34 42.55
N MET A 147 -28.46 -8.83 42.59
CA MET A 147 -29.06 -8.27 43.80
C MET A 147 -29.24 -9.34 44.88
N SER A 148 -29.79 -10.50 44.52
CA SER A 148 -29.95 -11.64 45.42
C SER A 148 -28.61 -12.13 45.98
N TYR A 149 -27.63 -12.32 45.10
CA TYR A 149 -26.30 -12.81 45.47
C TYR A 149 -25.56 -11.86 46.43
N LYS A 150 -25.63 -10.55 46.19
CA LYS A 150 -25.08 -9.52 47.10
C LYS A 150 -25.71 -9.59 48.48
N LYS A 151 -27.04 -9.76 48.55
CA LYS A 151 -27.78 -9.83 49.81
C LYS A 151 -27.38 -11.08 50.62
N SER A 152 -27.19 -12.20 49.95
CA SER A 152 -26.79 -13.48 50.58
C SER A 152 -25.30 -13.55 50.92
N ASN A 153 -24.46 -12.70 50.32
CA ASN A 153 -23.01 -12.69 50.53
C ASN A 153 -22.46 -11.28 50.84
N PRO A 154 -22.94 -10.62 51.92
CA PRO A 154 -22.57 -9.23 52.24
C PRO A 154 -21.07 -9.03 52.52
N GLN A 155 -20.35 -10.09 52.86
CA GLN A 155 -18.91 -10.10 53.14
C GLN A 155 -18.02 -9.95 51.90
N LEU A 156 -18.53 -10.22 50.69
CA LEU A 156 -17.75 -10.18 49.45
C LEU A 156 -17.74 -8.77 48.85
N LYS A 157 -16.63 -8.03 49.07
CA LYS A 157 -16.48 -6.65 48.57
C LYS A 157 -16.47 -6.51 47.04
N ARG A 158 -16.04 -7.55 46.31
CA ARG A 158 -16.01 -7.61 44.84
C ARG A 158 -16.41 -9.00 44.33
N PRO A 159 -17.70 -9.32 44.29
CA PRO A 159 -18.15 -10.64 43.84
C PRO A 159 -17.88 -10.86 42.35
N GLN A 160 -17.40 -12.04 41.98
CA GLN A 160 -17.31 -12.48 40.57
C GLN A 160 -18.69 -12.96 40.11
N PHE A 161 -19.58 -12.03 39.78
CA PHE A 161 -21.01 -12.33 39.53
C PHE A 161 -21.25 -13.35 38.42
N LYS A 162 -20.53 -13.29 37.29
CA LYS A 162 -20.69 -14.28 36.21
C LYS A 162 -20.30 -15.68 36.66
N ARG A 163 -19.17 -15.83 37.38
CA ARG A 163 -18.75 -17.12 37.93
C ARG A 163 -19.75 -17.65 38.96
N ALA A 164 -20.27 -16.78 39.82
CA ALA A 164 -21.30 -17.13 40.78
C ALA A 164 -22.60 -17.58 40.10
N LEU A 165 -22.99 -16.93 38.99
CA LEU A 165 -24.14 -17.30 38.19
C LEU A 165 -23.95 -18.70 37.59
N ILE A 166 -22.82 -18.98 36.95
CA ILE A 166 -22.53 -20.31 36.38
C ILE A 166 -22.61 -21.40 37.47
N ASN A 167 -21.98 -21.17 38.63
CA ASN A 167 -22.07 -22.12 39.74
C ASN A 167 -23.51 -22.34 40.24
N HIS A 168 -24.33 -21.28 40.25
CA HIS A 168 -25.75 -21.37 40.60
C HIS A 168 -26.52 -22.20 39.58
N LEU A 169 -26.29 -21.98 38.29
CA LEU A 169 -26.94 -22.70 37.21
C LEU A 169 -26.55 -24.19 37.16
N HIS A 170 -25.33 -24.55 37.58
CA HIS A 170 -24.95 -25.96 37.74
C HIS A 170 -25.73 -26.65 38.87
N LEU A 171 -26.18 -25.91 39.89
CA LEU A 171 -27.03 -26.43 40.97
C LEU A 171 -28.52 -26.43 40.60
N TYR A 172 -28.93 -25.51 39.72
CA TYR A 172 -30.31 -25.35 39.25
C TYR A 172 -30.38 -25.28 37.71
N PRO A 173 -30.19 -26.41 37.01
CA PRO A 173 -30.05 -26.42 35.55
C PRO A 173 -31.31 -25.95 34.78
N ASP A 174 -32.49 -26.04 35.38
CA ASP A 174 -33.73 -25.58 34.74
C ASP A 174 -33.78 -24.04 34.59
N GLU A 175 -32.91 -23.31 35.29
CA GLU A 175 -32.86 -21.85 35.26
C GLU A 175 -32.04 -21.28 34.09
N TYR A 176 -31.28 -22.10 33.33
CA TYR A 176 -30.51 -21.62 32.17
C TYR A 176 -31.38 -20.84 31.17
N LYS A 177 -32.63 -21.29 30.98
CA LYS A 177 -33.62 -20.64 30.09
C LYS A 177 -33.97 -19.20 30.47
N ASN A 178 -33.74 -18.80 31.72
CA ASN A 178 -34.03 -17.45 32.18
C ASN A 178 -32.98 -16.42 31.70
N PHE A 179 -31.85 -16.89 31.18
CA PHE A 179 -30.70 -16.05 30.79
C PHE A 179 -30.38 -16.11 29.30
N LEU A 180 -31.14 -16.88 28.51
CA LEU A 180 -30.92 -17.11 27.08
C LEU A 180 -32.19 -16.74 26.31
N SER A 181 -32.05 -16.27 25.06
CA SER A 181 -33.21 -16.07 24.17
C SER A 181 -33.86 -17.42 23.80
N GLU A 182 -35.18 -17.43 23.58
CA GLU A 182 -35.90 -18.62 23.07
C GLU A 182 -35.29 -19.14 21.76
N ASP A 183 -34.79 -18.25 20.91
CA ASP A 183 -34.17 -18.58 19.62
C ASP A 183 -32.82 -19.32 19.76
N VAL A 184 -32.19 -19.18 20.94
CA VAL A 184 -30.88 -19.74 21.29
C VAL A 184 -31.00 -21.06 22.02
N LEU A 185 -32.11 -21.27 22.72
CA LEU A 185 -32.40 -22.50 23.45
C LEU A 185 -32.57 -23.67 22.49
N ILE A 186 -31.81 -24.73 22.74
CA ILE A 186 -31.90 -25.99 22.00
C ILE A 186 -31.80 -27.17 22.98
N SER A 187 -32.27 -28.33 22.53
CA SER A 187 -32.01 -29.59 23.19
C SER A 187 -30.51 -29.89 23.29
N ASP A 188 -30.18 -30.70 24.29
CA ASP A 188 -28.81 -31.12 24.58
C ASP A 188 -28.19 -31.91 23.42
N GLU A 189 -29.01 -32.58 22.60
CA GLU A 189 -28.58 -33.31 21.40
C GLU A 189 -27.97 -32.38 20.34
N GLU A 190 -28.62 -31.26 20.02
CA GLU A 190 -28.11 -30.35 18.99
C GLU A 190 -26.87 -29.57 19.49
N ILE A 191 -26.78 -29.28 20.79
CA ILE A 191 -25.54 -28.70 21.37
C ILE A 191 -24.39 -29.70 21.23
N LEU A 192 -24.65 -30.99 21.46
CA LEU A 192 -23.64 -32.03 21.27
C LEU A 192 -23.23 -32.19 19.80
N GLU A 193 -24.14 -31.98 18.85
CA GLU A 193 -23.81 -31.92 17.42
C GLU A 193 -22.89 -30.75 17.11
N PHE A 194 -23.18 -29.55 17.63
CA PHE A 194 -22.30 -28.40 17.52
C PHE A 194 -20.90 -28.68 18.10
N VAL A 195 -20.84 -29.26 19.31
CA VAL A 195 -19.57 -29.65 19.97
C VAL A 195 -18.72 -30.54 19.05
N LYS A 196 -19.33 -31.47 18.32
CA LYS A 196 -18.63 -32.37 17.37
C LYS A 196 -18.06 -31.68 16.13
N LEU A 197 -18.50 -30.46 15.83
CA LEU A 197 -18.03 -29.63 14.72
C LEU A 197 -16.89 -28.69 15.13
N VAL A 198 -16.74 -28.42 16.43
CA VAL A 198 -15.68 -27.55 16.98
C VAL A 198 -14.39 -28.33 17.22
N THR A 199 -13.27 -27.71 16.83
CA THR A 199 -11.91 -28.24 17.01
C THR A 199 -10.95 -27.16 17.48
N PHE A 200 -9.86 -27.58 18.11
CA PHE A 200 -8.82 -26.70 18.68
C PHE A 200 -7.45 -27.04 18.07
N ASP A 201 -6.82 -26.09 17.40
CA ASP A 201 -5.45 -26.16 16.89
C ASP A 201 -4.51 -25.35 17.80
N THR A 202 -3.84 -26.06 18.70
CA THR A 202 -2.90 -25.46 19.68
C THR A 202 -1.51 -26.07 19.55
N PRO A 203 -0.44 -25.26 19.66
CA PRO A 203 0.93 -25.75 19.61
C PRO A 203 1.29 -26.53 20.88
N ARG A 204 2.31 -27.39 20.80
CA ARG A 204 2.83 -28.15 21.97
C ARG A 204 3.52 -27.27 23.02
N LYS A 205 4.00 -26.10 22.62
CA LYS A 205 4.68 -25.11 23.46
C LYS A 205 4.23 -23.72 23.02
N LYS A 206 4.37 -22.72 23.90
CA LYS A 206 4.09 -21.33 23.54
C LYS A 206 4.93 -20.93 22.34
N VAL A 207 4.25 -20.37 21.33
CA VAL A 207 4.85 -19.78 20.15
C VAL A 207 4.66 -18.27 20.25
N ASP A 208 5.73 -17.53 20.02
CA ASP A 208 5.63 -16.08 19.97
C ASP A 208 4.94 -15.64 18.67
N LYS A 209 4.29 -14.48 18.73
CA LYS A 209 3.51 -13.94 17.62
C LYS A 209 4.35 -13.77 16.34
N PHE A 210 5.61 -13.36 16.48
CA PHE A 210 6.48 -13.11 15.34
C PHE A 210 6.85 -14.41 14.62
N SER A 211 7.25 -15.45 15.36
CA SER A 211 7.52 -16.77 14.82
C SER A 211 6.29 -17.39 14.16
N SER A 212 5.09 -17.22 14.73
CA SER A 212 3.84 -17.67 14.08
C SER A 212 3.58 -16.99 12.74
N ILE A 213 3.88 -15.69 12.64
CA ILE A 213 3.75 -14.93 11.39
C ILE A 213 4.77 -15.44 10.36
N LEU A 214 6.03 -15.59 10.75
CA LEU A 214 7.09 -16.04 9.85
C LEU A 214 6.82 -17.46 9.34
N ALA A 215 6.44 -18.39 10.23
CA ALA A 215 6.12 -19.76 9.84
C ALA A 215 4.91 -19.82 8.90
N LEU A 216 3.91 -18.95 9.06
CA LEU A 216 2.76 -18.90 8.16
C LEU A 216 3.12 -18.36 6.78
N LYS A 217 4.00 -17.36 6.73
CA LYS A 217 4.57 -16.82 5.48
C LYS A 217 5.32 -17.90 4.70
N GLU A 218 6.27 -18.57 5.36
CA GLU A 218 7.07 -19.64 4.77
C GLU A 218 6.19 -20.80 4.28
N LYS A 219 5.17 -21.19 5.06
CA LYS A 219 4.19 -22.20 4.62
C LYS A 219 3.43 -21.75 3.39
N THR A 220 2.97 -20.50 3.36
CA THR A 220 2.22 -19.97 2.20
C THR A 220 3.10 -19.98 0.94
N GLU A 221 4.33 -19.50 1.05
CA GLU A 221 5.31 -19.48 -0.05
C GLU A 221 5.67 -20.89 -0.52
N TYR A 222 5.83 -21.84 0.41
CA TYR A 222 6.04 -23.24 0.08
C TYR A 222 4.87 -23.80 -0.73
N HIS A 223 3.63 -23.62 -0.28
CA HIS A 223 2.45 -24.08 -1.02
C HIS A 223 2.31 -23.40 -2.39
N LEU A 224 2.60 -22.10 -2.48
CA LEU A 224 2.66 -21.40 -3.77
C LEU A 224 3.70 -22.04 -4.71
N SER A 225 4.87 -22.42 -4.20
CA SER A 225 5.91 -23.07 -5.00
C SER A 225 5.54 -24.46 -5.50
N VAL A 226 4.65 -25.15 -4.78
CA VAL A 226 4.12 -26.46 -5.21
C VAL A 226 3.15 -26.30 -6.38
N HIS A 227 2.26 -25.31 -6.32
CA HIS A 227 1.26 -25.09 -7.37
C HIS A 227 1.78 -24.27 -8.58
N PHE A 228 2.75 -23.38 -8.35
CA PHE A 228 3.31 -22.46 -9.35
C PHE A 228 4.84 -22.55 -9.36
N PRO A 229 5.42 -23.68 -9.81
CA PRO A 229 6.86 -23.89 -9.77
C PRO A 229 7.60 -22.95 -10.74
N GLY A 230 8.85 -22.62 -10.40
CA GLY A 230 9.76 -21.87 -11.27
C GLY A 230 9.93 -20.39 -10.93
N LEU A 231 9.22 -19.89 -9.92
CA LEU A 231 9.39 -18.53 -9.41
C LEU A 231 10.47 -18.48 -8.30
N SER A 232 11.05 -17.30 -8.11
CA SER A 232 12.00 -16.99 -7.04
C SER A 232 11.29 -16.74 -5.71
N ASN A 233 12.04 -16.82 -4.60
CA ASN A 233 11.50 -16.51 -3.26
C ASN A 233 10.90 -15.10 -3.17
N PHE A 234 11.52 -14.13 -3.85
CA PHE A 234 11.01 -12.76 -3.90
C PHE A 234 9.66 -12.70 -4.62
N GLU A 235 9.49 -13.43 -5.73
CA GLU A 235 8.22 -13.48 -6.46
C GLU A 235 7.11 -14.14 -5.64
N TYR A 236 7.39 -15.23 -4.91
CA TYR A 236 6.40 -15.82 -4.00
C TYR A 236 6.00 -14.86 -2.87
N GLU A 237 6.98 -14.12 -2.32
CA GLU A 237 6.71 -13.10 -1.32
C GLU A 237 5.74 -12.03 -1.85
N ASN A 238 5.94 -11.62 -3.10
CA ASN A 238 5.12 -10.62 -3.76
C ASN A 238 3.72 -11.13 -4.09
N ILE A 239 3.60 -12.36 -4.60
CA ILE A 239 2.29 -12.98 -4.84
C ILE A 239 1.49 -13.03 -3.55
N ARG A 240 2.10 -13.42 -2.42
CA ARG A 240 1.44 -13.36 -1.11
C ARG A 240 0.96 -11.95 -0.79
N PHE A 241 1.78 -10.92 -1.01
CA PHE A 241 1.37 -9.53 -0.78
C PHE A 241 0.18 -9.10 -1.64
N LEU A 242 0.15 -9.49 -2.92
CA LEU A 242 -0.97 -9.21 -3.82
C LEU A 242 -2.25 -9.93 -3.39
N ILE A 243 -2.15 -11.17 -2.91
CA ILE A 243 -3.30 -11.89 -2.31
C ILE A 243 -3.81 -11.14 -1.06
N MET A 244 -2.89 -10.67 -0.19
CA MET A 244 -3.28 -9.88 0.98
C MET A 244 -4.04 -8.60 0.59
N ASN A 245 -3.56 -7.89 -0.45
CA ASN A 245 -4.25 -6.70 -0.95
C ASN A 245 -5.62 -7.03 -1.53
N ALA A 246 -5.76 -8.13 -2.27
CA ALA A 246 -7.05 -8.56 -2.78
C ALA A 246 -8.04 -8.82 -1.63
N PHE A 247 -7.60 -9.37 -0.48
CA PHE A 247 -8.46 -9.50 0.68
C PHE A 247 -8.83 -8.15 1.31
N LEU A 248 -7.90 -7.19 1.36
CA LEU A 248 -8.22 -5.83 1.80
C LEU A 248 -9.33 -5.22 0.94
N ASP A 249 -9.27 -5.40 -0.39
CA ASP A 249 -10.30 -4.91 -1.30
C ASP A 249 -11.67 -5.54 -1.00
N THR A 250 -11.72 -6.84 -0.68
CA THR A 250 -12.97 -7.51 -0.27
C THR A 250 -13.58 -6.98 1.04
N THR A 251 -12.79 -6.30 1.89
CA THR A 251 -13.33 -5.66 3.10
C THR A 251 -13.92 -4.27 2.85
N VAL A 252 -13.58 -3.65 1.71
CA VAL A 252 -14.09 -2.33 1.30
C VAL A 252 -15.24 -2.46 0.31
N ASP A 253 -15.23 -3.51 -0.51
CA ASP A 253 -16.29 -3.81 -1.46
C ASP A 253 -17.58 -4.23 -0.73
N THR A 254 -18.70 -3.63 -1.14
CA THR A 254 -20.03 -3.94 -0.58
C THR A 254 -20.69 -5.15 -1.24
N THR A 255 -20.08 -5.69 -2.30
CA THR A 255 -20.67 -6.73 -3.15
C THR A 255 -19.88 -8.05 -3.15
N SER A 256 -18.60 -8.04 -2.82
CA SER A 256 -17.73 -9.23 -2.81
C SER A 256 -16.92 -9.34 -1.51
N PHE A 257 -17.30 -10.29 -0.66
CA PHE A 257 -16.66 -10.54 0.65
C PHE A 257 -15.71 -11.75 0.65
N ILE A 258 -15.50 -12.36 -0.53
CA ILE A 258 -14.71 -13.59 -0.69
C ILE A 258 -13.74 -13.46 -1.86
N LEU A 259 -12.62 -14.19 -1.78
CA LEU A 259 -11.73 -14.47 -2.89
C LEU A 259 -11.87 -15.93 -3.30
N LYS A 260 -12.03 -16.17 -4.60
CA LYS A 260 -12.05 -17.51 -5.19
C LYS A 260 -10.66 -17.95 -5.61
N THR A 261 -10.44 -19.25 -5.69
CA THR A 261 -9.17 -19.83 -6.19
C THR A 261 -8.82 -19.36 -7.61
N SER A 262 -9.83 -19.08 -8.45
CA SER A 262 -9.63 -18.51 -9.79
C SER A 262 -8.87 -17.18 -9.79
N SER A 263 -8.99 -16.38 -8.73
CA SER A 263 -8.28 -15.11 -8.58
C SER A 263 -6.77 -15.29 -8.39
N ILE A 264 -6.32 -16.43 -7.84
CA ILE A 264 -4.89 -16.71 -7.66
C ILE A 264 -4.19 -16.76 -9.01
N ASN A 265 -4.79 -17.39 -10.02
CA ASN A 265 -4.22 -17.47 -11.37
C ASN A 265 -3.98 -16.10 -11.99
N GLN A 266 -4.92 -15.16 -11.79
CA GLN A 266 -4.78 -13.79 -12.27
C GLN A 266 -3.68 -13.04 -11.52
N ILE A 267 -3.61 -13.20 -10.19
CA ILE A 267 -2.57 -12.58 -9.36
C ILE A 267 -1.19 -13.10 -9.76
N VAL A 268 -1.04 -14.41 -9.95
CA VAL A 268 0.22 -15.03 -10.38
C VAL A 268 0.58 -14.59 -11.80
N ALA A 269 -0.37 -14.50 -12.73
CA ALA A 269 -0.09 -14.04 -14.08
C ALA A 269 0.39 -12.57 -14.11
N ASN A 270 -0.18 -11.71 -13.26
CA ASN A 270 0.05 -10.26 -13.30
C ASN A 270 1.05 -9.76 -12.24
N HIS A 271 1.73 -10.67 -11.53
CA HIS A 271 2.53 -10.30 -10.36
C HIS A 271 3.65 -9.31 -10.70
N THR A 272 4.31 -9.48 -11.85
CA THR A 272 5.40 -8.61 -12.30
C THR A 272 4.93 -7.19 -12.63
N GLU A 273 3.81 -7.06 -13.35
CA GLU A 273 3.24 -5.75 -13.73
C GLU A 273 2.71 -4.98 -12.51
N SER A 274 2.04 -5.67 -11.59
CA SER A 274 1.45 -5.07 -10.39
C SER A 274 2.50 -4.49 -9.44
N ILE A 275 3.67 -5.13 -9.36
CA ILE A 275 4.83 -4.63 -8.59
C ILE A 275 5.40 -3.37 -9.23
N GLN A 276 5.55 -3.37 -10.54
CA GLN A 276 6.10 -2.22 -11.25
C GLN A 276 5.18 -1.00 -11.11
N GLU A 277 3.86 -1.20 -11.12
CA GLU A 277 2.91 -0.14 -10.76
C GLU A 277 3.06 0.36 -9.33
N LEU A 278 3.23 -0.52 -8.34
CA LEU A 278 3.43 -0.13 -6.93
C LEU A 278 4.73 0.65 -6.74
N PHE A 279 5.85 0.17 -7.29
CA PHE A 279 7.12 0.91 -7.27
C PHE A 279 7.01 2.26 -7.98
N ASN A 280 6.34 2.31 -9.13
CA ASN A 280 6.10 3.57 -9.85
C ASN A 280 5.24 4.53 -9.01
N LYS A 281 4.22 4.03 -8.31
CA LYS A 281 3.36 4.82 -7.41
C LYS A 281 4.14 5.37 -6.21
N ASP A 282 5.00 4.56 -5.58
CA ASP A 282 5.83 4.98 -4.44
C ASP A 282 6.89 6.01 -4.86
N VAL A 283 7.57 5.78 -5.99
CA VAL A 283 8.54 6.73 -6.57
C VAL A 283 7.84 8.04 -6.95
N LEU A 284 6.65 7.97 -7.54
CA LEU A 284 5.84 9.14 -7.88
C LEU A 284 5.44 9.91 -6.62
N ALA A 285 4.94 9.24 -5.58
CA ALA A 285 4.55 9.86 -4.32
C ALA A 285 5.72 10.54 -3.61
N SER A 286 6.89 9.91 -3.57
CA SER A 286 8.11 10.53 -3.04
C SER A 286 8.51 11.76 -3.86
N SER A 287 8.49 11.65 -5.19
CA SER A 287 8.84 12.76 -6.10
C SER A 287 7.92 13.95 -5.92
N ILE A 288 6.60 13.74 -5.83
CA ILE A 288 5.60 14.81 -5.59
C ILE A 288 5.89 15.53 -4.28
N LYS A 289 6.12 14.78 -3.20
CA LYS A 289 6.42 15.36 -1.88
C LYS A 289 7.69 16.21 -1.89
N ASP A 290 8.74 15.73 -2.54
CA ASP A 290 10.00 16.49 -2.65
C ASP A 290 9.82 17.77 -3.45
N ILE A 291 9.03 17.72 -4.54
CA ILE A 291 8.66 18.89 -5.35
C ILE A 291 7.88 19.91 -4.51
N GLU A 292 6.84 19.49 -3.78
CA GLU A 292 6.02 20.38 -2.94
C GLU A 292 6.87 21.11 -1.90
N ILE A 293 7.75 20.39 -1.19
CA ILE A 293 8.67 20.96 -0.21
C ILE A 293 9.57 22.02 -0.86
N GLU A 294 10.09 21.72 -2.04
CA GLU A 294 11.01 22.61 -2.74
C GLU A 294 10.33 23.85 -3.33
N LEU A 295 9.07 23.74 -3.78
CA LEU A 295 8.24 24.87 -4.19
C LEU A 295 7.98 25.84 -3.04
N ILE A 296 7.67 25.32 -1.84
CA ILE A 296 7.48 26.15 -0.63
C ILE A 296 8.77 26.92 -0.29
N LYS A 297 9.93 26.25 -0.34
CA LYS A 297 11.23 26.90 -0.09
C LYS A 297 11.51 27.99 -1.13
N TYR A 298 11.19 27.72 -2.39
CA TYR A 298 11.40 28.65 -3.49
C TYR A 298 10.51 29.90 -3.37
N GLU A 299 9.23 29.75 -3.01
CA GLU A 299 8.34 30.87 -2.70
C GLU A 299 8.93 31.76 -1.57
N LEU A 300 9.38 31.14 -0.48
CA LEU A 300 10.01 31.85 0.64
C LEU A 300 11.29 32.59 0.21
N LEU A 301 12.09 31.99 -0.67
CA LEU A 301 13.30 32.60 -1.21
C LEU A 301 12.98 33.85 -2.05
N LEU A 302 12.01 33.77 -2.96
CA LEU A 302 11.57 34.88 -3.80
C LEU A 302 11.05 36.05 -2.96
N LYS A 303 10.22 35.77 -1.94
CA LYS A 303 9.74 36.78 -0.98
C LYS A 303 10.90 37.46 -0.24
N ARG A 304 11.87 36.68 0.27
CA ARG A 304 13.06 37.22 0.96
C ARG A 304 13.94 38.08 0.05
N LYS A 305 13.97 37.78 -1.25
CA LYS A 305 14.77 38.50 -2.25
C LYS A 305 14.06 39.71 -2.85
N GLY A 306 12.81 40.01 -2.43
CA GLY A 306 12.07 41.18 -2.86
C GLY A 306 11.32 41.03 -4.18
N HIS A 307 11.14 39.80 -4.67
CA HIS A 307 10.43 39.52 -5.93
C HIS A 307 8.93 39.26 -5.71
N SER A 308 8.33 39.84 -4.68
CA SER A 308 6.92 39.62 -4.33
C SER A 308 5.95 40.01 -5.45
N ASP A 309 6.27 41.07 -6.22
CA ASP A 309 5.41 41.58 -7.30
C ASP A 309 5.36 40.64 -8.53
N SER A 310 6.40 39.83 -8.72
CA SER A 310 6.49 38.84 -9.80
C SER A 310 6.15 37.41 -9.34
N LEU A 311 5.95 37.22 -8.03
CA LEU A 311 5.80 35.91 -7.39
C LEU A 311 4.69 35.07 -8.03
N ASP A 312 3.49 35.63 -8.13
CA ASP A 312 2.32 34.92 -8.65
C ASP A 312 2.52 34.49 -10.11
N ARG A 313 3.20 35.31 -10.91
CA ARG A 313 3.51 35.00 -12.31
C ARG A 313 4.51 33.86 -12.42
N ILE A 314 5.57 33.88 -11.60
CA ILE A 314 6.58 32.82 -11.56
C ILE A 314 5.93 31.50 -11.12
N LEU A 315 5.20 31.52 -9.99
CA LEU A 315 4.59 30.31 -9.43
C LEU A 315 3.49 29.73 -10.32
N LYS A 316 2.74 30.57 -11.05
CA LYS A 316 1.76 30.08 -12.04
C LYS A 316 2.43 29.18 -13.07
N VAL A 317 3.50 29.65 -13.70
CA VAL A 317 4.21 28.90 -14.76
C VAL A 317 4.88 27.65 -14.20
N VAL A 318 5.54 27.76 -13.05
CA VAL A 318 6.17 26.60 -12.38
C VAL A 318 5.12 25.55 -11.99
N GLY A 319 3.98 26.00 -11.47
CA GLY A 319 2.84 25.14 -11.12
C GLY A 319 2.30 24.40 -12.33
N THR A 320 2.01 25.12 -13.42
CA THR A 320 1.52 24.53 -14.68
C THR A 320 2.50 23.51 -15.27
N CYS A 321 3.81 23.81 -15.30
CA CYS A 321 4.82 22.83 -15.74
C CYS A 321 4.82 21.58 -14.85
N THR A 322 4.76 21.77 -13.53
CA THR A 322 4.78 20.68 -12.57
C THR A 322 3.55 19.78 -12.70
N GLU A 323 2.37 20.37 -12.87
CA GLU A 323 1.11 19.65 -13.05
C GLU A 323 1.11 18.83 -14.35
N GLN A 324 1.52 19.44 -15.47
CA GLN A 324 1.65 18.76 -16.76
C GLN A 324 2.70 17.64 -16.68
N TRP A 325 3.82 17.87 -16.01
CA TRP A 325 4.87 16.87 -15.85
C TRP A 325 4.42 15.67 -15.01
N VAL A 326 3.74 15.92 -13.88
CA VAL A 326 3.15 14.87 -13.04
C VAL A 326 2.05 14.11 -13.80
N HIS A 327 1.26 14.80 -14.61
CA HIS A 327 0.29 14.14 -15.50
C HIS A 327 0.99 13.22 -16.50
N GLY A 328 2.05 13.69 -17.15
CA GLY A 328 2.87 12.88 -18.06
C GLY A 328 3.54 11.70 -17.37
N MET A 329 3.99 11.83 -16.11
CA MET A 329 4.49 10.68 -15.34
C MET A 329 3.42 9.62 -15.11
N LYS A 330 2.16 10.02 -14.91
CA LYS A 330 1.05 9.08 -14.71
C LYS A 330 0.68 8.35 -16.00
N GLU A 331 0.76 9.04 -17.14
CA GLU A 331 0.35 8.50 -18.44
C GLU A 331 1.46 7.67 -19.11
N TYR A 332 2.70 8.16 -19.11
CA TYR A 332 3.83 7.56 -19.84
C TYR A 332 4.85 6.88 -18.91
N GLY A 333 4.71 7.03 -17.60
CA GLY A 333 5.65 6.50 -16.61
C GLY A 333 6.80 7.45 -16.25
N VAL A 334 7.30 7.34 -15.02
CA VAL A 334 8.29 8.26 -14.43
C VAL A 334 9.59 8.31 -15.22
N THR A 335 10.15 7.13 -15.56
CA THR A 335 11.43 7.04 -16.28
C THR A 335 11.35 7.66 -17.66
N GLN A 336 10.30 7.32 -18.42
CA GLN A 336 10.10 7.83 -19.77
C GLN A 336 9.90 9.35 -19.74
N MET A 337 9.05 9.85 -18.83
CA MET A 337 8.81 11.29 -18.74
C MET A 337 10.06 12.07 -18.30
N ASN A 338 10.82 11.55 -17.34
CA ASN A 338 12.04 12.22 -16.86
C ASN A 338 13.16 12.23 -17.89
N SER A 339 13.28 11.19 -18.73
CA SER A 339 14.27 11.13 -19.81
C SER A 339 14.14 12.27 -20.83
N ARG A 340 12.96 12.90 -20.92
CA ARG A 340 12.75 14.09 -21.75
C ARG A 340 13.61 15.28 -21.28
N TYR A 341 13.95 15.35 -20.00
CA TYR A 341 14.69 16.47 -19.39
C TYR A 341 16.07 16.05 -18.83
N LEU A 342 16.19 14.85 -18.28
CA LEU A 342 17.40 14.36 -17.61
C LEU A 342 18.27 13.55 -18.58
N MET A 343 19.54 13.94 -18.69
CA MET A 343 20.56 13.23 -19.46
C MET A 343 21.19 12.12 -18.61
N GLY A 344 21.26 10.90 -19.17
CA GLY A 344 21.91 9.73 -18.55
C GLY A 344 20.95 8.73 -17.89
N SER A 345 21.47 7.54 -17.53
CA SER A 345 20.70 6.35 -17.15
C SER A 345 20.52 6.15 -15.62
N SER A 346 20.43 7.22 -14.84
CA SER A 346 20.44 7.21 -13.37
C SER A 346 19.05 7.42 -12.77
N PRO A 347 18.74 6.98 -11.52
CA PRO A 347 17.40 7.12 -10.95
C PRO A 347 16.88 8.57 -10.92
N SER A 348 15.56 8.70 -10.98
CA SER A 348 14.78 9.95 -10.99
C SER A 348 15.34 11.03 -10.05
N TYR A 349 15.82 12.15 -10.61
CA TYR A 349 16.20 13.37 -9.87
C TYR A 349 15.17 14.48 -10.12
N ALA A 350 13.98 14.31 -9.54
CA ALA A 350 12.85 15.23 -9.74
C ALA A 350 13.22 16.70 -9.45
N LEU A 351 14.07 16.94 -8.45
CA LEU A 351 14.52 18.28 -8.08
C LEU A 351 15.34 18.98 -9.17
N ASN A 352 16.17 18.26 -9.93
CA ASN A 352 16.95 18.85 -11.02
C ASN A 352 16.04 19.33 -12.16
N ILE A 353 14.97 18.58 -12.45
CA ILE A 353 13.98 18.97 -13.45
C ILE A 353 13.19 20.18 -12.96
N LEU A 354 12.84 20.23 -11.67
CA LEU A 354 12.18 21.38 -11.07
C LEU A 354 13.02 22.67 -11.20
N GLU A 355 14.35 22.60 -11.13
CA GLU A 355 15.22 23.76 -11.37
C GLU A 355 15.08 24.36 -12.78
N LEU A 356 14.78 23.52 -13.78
CA LEU A 356 14.49 23.94 -15.16
C LEU A 356 13.14 24.68 -15.24
N PHE A 357 12.10 24.15 -14.57
CA PHE A 357 10.79 24.79 -14.53
C PHE A 357 10.80 26.13 -13.78
N LYS A 358 11.54 26.22 -12.67
CA LYS A 358 11.81 27.49 -11.97
C LYS A 358 12.39 28.52 -12.92
N ALA A 359 13.38 28.13 -13.74
CA ALA A 359 13.96 29.03 -14.73
C ALA A 359 12.93 29.53 -15.76
N MET A 360 11.99 28.69 -16.21
CA MET A 360 10.92 29.13 -17.13
C MET A 360 9.95 30.11 -16.49
N GLY A 361 9.58 29.90 -15.22
CA GLY A 361 8.76 30.87 -14.48
C GLY A 361 9.45 32.22 -14.32
N GLU A 362 10.76 32.22 -14.08
CA GLU A 362 11.57 33.45 -14.00
C GLU A 362 11.67 34.16 -15.37
N ILE A 363 11.82 33.43 -16.47
CA ILE A 363 11.77 33.99 -17.84
C ILE A 363 10.43 34.68 -18.09
N TYR A 364 9.33 34.01 -17.77
CA TYR A 364 7.99 34.54 -17.98
C TYR A 364 7.78 35.86 -17.23
N ALA A 365 8.30 35.94 -15.99
CA ALA A 365 8.23 37.15 -15.20
C ALA A 365 9.15 38.29 -15.69
N LEU A 366 10.26 37.95 -16.37
CA LEU A 366 11.21 38.92 -16.93
C LEU A 366 10.82 39.45 -18.32
N SER A 367 9.94 38.75 -19.04
CA SER A 367 9.50 39.15 -20.37
C SER A 367 8.66 40.43 -20.33
N GLU A 368 8.96 41.37 -21.23
CA GLU A 368 8.14 42.59 -21.40
C GLU A 368 6.87 42.33 -22.23
N LYS A 369 6.85 41.21 -22.98
CA LYS A 369 5.69 40.74 -23.75
C LYS A 369 5.06 39.53 -23.07
N GLU A 370 3.74 39.38 -23.22
CA GLU A 370 3.05 38.17 -22.82
C GLU A 370 3.56 37.00 -23.67
N LEU A 371 3.96 35.89 -23.02
CA LEU A 371 4.45 34.70 -23.73
C LEU A 371 3.34 33.67 -23.95
N GLY A 372 2.16 33.88 -23.36
CA GLY A 372 1.03 32.94 -23.37
C GLY A 372 1.21 31.76 -22.42
N ASP A 373 0.37 30.74 -22.57
CA ASP A 373 0.41 29.52 -21.75
C ASP A 373 1.64 28.64 -22.07
N ILE A 374 2.14 27.94 -21.06
CA ILE A 374 3.26 26.99 -21.18
C ILE A 374 2.75 25.57 -21.43
N ASP A 375 3.40 24.84 -22.35
CA ASP A 375 3.02 23.48 -22.73
C ASP A 375 4.24 22.54 -22.82
N LEU A 376 4.06 21.29 -22.40
CA LEU A 376 5.06 20.20 -22.42
C LEU A 376 4.72 19.09 -23.42
N PHE A 377 3.52 19.11 -24.01
CA PHE A 377 2.99 18.07 -24.90
C PHE A 377 2.89 18.55 -26.35
N ASP A 378 2.74 17.60 -27.28
CA ASP A 378 2.59 17.85 -28.73
C ASP A 378 3.67 18.72 -29.38
N LEU A 379 4.89 18.67 -28.83
CA LEU A 379 6.04 19.46 -29.30
C LEU A 379 6.77 18.77 -30.47
N GLU A 380 7.20 19.58 -31.43
CA GLU A 380 8.00 19.11 -32.58
C GLU A 380 9.50 18.98 -32.23
N GLY A 381 10.15 17.99 -32.83
CA GLY A 381 11.59 17.78 -32.72
C GLY A 381 12.08 17.41 -31.33
N ILE A 382 13.15 18.08 -30.90
CA ILE A 382 13.82 17.87 -29.61
C ILE A 382 13.24 18.73 -28.48
N ASN A 383 12.28 19.60 -28.79
CA ASN A 383 11.69 20.52 -27.82
C ASN A 383 10.85 19.75 -26.78
N ASN A 384 10.94 20.19 -25.52
CA ASN A 384 10.23 19.59 -24.38
C ASN A 384 9.49 20.63 -23.52
N VAL A 385 9.51 21.90 -23.94
CA VAL A 385 8.68 22.99 -23.42
C VAL A 385 8.41 23.99 -24.54
N SER A 386 7.25 24.66 -24.53
CA SER A 386 7.00 25.85 -25.35
C SER A 386 6.10 26.84 -24.61
N PHE A 387 6.14 28.11 -25.03
CA PHE A 387 5.08 29.06 -24.69
C PHE A 387 4.26 29.33 -25.96
N SER A 388 2.94 29.35 -25.84
CA SER A 388 2.00 29.42 -26.97
C SER A 388 2.15 30.65 -27.87
N GLU A 389 2.60 31.80 -27.34
CA GLU A 389 2.88 33.01 -28.13
C GLU A 389 4.38 33.21 -28.39
N TYR A 390 5.20 32.17 -28.15
CA TYR A 390 6.64 32.20 -28.34
C TYR A 390 7.17 30.89 -28.95
N LYS A 391 8.49 30.70 -28.96
CA LYS A 391 9.13 29.49 -29.49
C LYS A 391 9.25 28.37 -28.45
N GLY A 392 9.43 27.14 -28.95
CA GLY A 392 9.79 25.97 -28.16
C GLY A 392 11.27 25.95 -27.75
N PHE A 393 11.57 25.21 -26.68
CA PHE A 393 12.91 24.99 -26.17
C PHE A 393 13.11 23.52 -25.80
N SER A 394 14.38 23.10 -25.80
CA SER A 394 14.81 21.84 -25.20
C SER A 394 15.55 22.11 -23.89
N LEU A 395 14.88 21.89 -22.76
CA LEU A 395 15.48 21.98 -21.43
C LEU A 395 16.21 20.69 -21.08
N LYS A 396 17.47 20.77 -20.66
CA LYS A 396 18.28 19.60 -20.32
C LYS A 396 19.04 19.80 -19.01
N THR A 397 19.06 18.77 -18.18
CA THR A 397 19.88 18.70 -16.96
C THR A 397 20.60 17.35 -16.89
N THR A 398 21.60 17.26 -16.02
CA THR A 398 22.36 16.04 -15.72
C THR A 398 22.43 15.87 -14.22
N HIS A 399 22.58 14.62 -13.77
CA HIS A 399 22.74 14.29 -12.35
C HIS A 399 24.20 14.41 -11.90
N HIS A 400 25.15 14.40 -12.83
CA HIS A 400 26.58 14.53 -12.53
C HIS A 400 26.97 16.01 -12.40
N ALA A 401 27.39 16.41 -11.20
CA ALA A 401 27.85 17.78 -10.96
C ALA A 401 29.09 18.16 -11.79
N SER A 402 29.94 17.19 -12.14
CA SER A 402 31.10 17.38 -13.01
C SER A 402 30.70 17.87 -14.39
N ASP A 403 29.66 17.27 -14.97
CA ASP A 403 29.19 17.60 -16.31
C ASP A 403 28.64 19.04 -16.36
N LYS A 404 28.02 19.52 -15.28
CA LYS A 404 27.52 20.89 -15.18
C LYS A 404 28.62 21.95 -15.19
N GLN A 405 29.86 21.57 -14.85
CA GLN A 405 31.00 22.47 -14.75
C GLN A 405 31.85 22.53 -16.02
N ASP A 406 31.66 21.58 -16.94
CA ASP A 406 32.48 21.44 -18.15
C ASP A 406 31.60 21.42 -19.41
N GLU A 407 31.82 22.40 -20.29
CA GLU A 407 31.05 22.58 -21.53
C GLU A 407 31.17 21.38 -22.47
N GLN A 408 32.36 20.78 -22.56
CA GLN A 408 32.60 19.62 -23.42
C GLN A 408 31.89 18.39 -22.90
N MET A 409 31.95 18.12 -21.59
CA MET A 409 31.24 16.99 -20.99
C MET A 409 29.72 17.13 -21.13
N LEU A 410 29.18 18.33 -20.94
CA LEU A 410 27.75 18.60 -21.03
C LEU A 410 27.20 18.40 -22.46
N ILE A 411 27.91 18.93 -23.46
CA ILE A 411 27.56 18.76 -24.88
C ILE A 411 27.69 17.28 -25.27
N THR A 412 28.72 16.59 -24.79
CA THR A 412 28.90 15.15 -25.02
C THR A 412 27.72 14.35 -24.49
N ALA A 413 27.34 14.59 -23.23
CA ALA A 413 26.20 13.93 -22.60
C ALA A 413 24.90 14.18 -23.38
N PHE A 414 24.69 15.42 -23.85
CA PHE A 414 23.53 15.76 -24.67
C PHE A 414 23.48 15.03 -26.01
N ILE A 415 24.61 14.97 -26.73
CA ILE A 415 24.71 14.27 -28.01
C ILE A 415 24.47 12.78 -27.81
N GLU A 416 25.14 12.15 -26.83
CA GLU A 416 24.94 10.74 -26.55
C GLU A 416 23.50 10.40 -26.17
N HIS A 417 22.88 11.24 -25.33
CA HIS A 417 21.49 11.08 -24.90
C HIS A 417 20.52 11.14 -26.10
N THR A 418 20.65 12.18 -26.92
CA THR A 418 19.75 12.40 -28.06
C THR A 418 19.93 11.39 -29.20
N LEU A 419 21.13 10.84 -29.38
CA LEU A 419 21.40 9.74 -30.31
C LEU A 419 20.83 8.41 -29.84
N LYS A 420 20.98 8.07 -28.54
CA LYS A 420 20.44 6.83 -27.96
C LYS A 420 18.91 6.80 -27.99
N ASP A 421 18.27 7.93 -27.69
CA ASP A 421 16.80 8.03 -27.58
C ASP A 421 16.10 8.43 -28.90
N GLN A 422 16.85 8.53 -30.00
CA GLN A 422 16.35 8.84 -31.36
C GLN A 422 15.55 10.15 -31.52
N HIS A 423 15.73 11.11 -30.61
CA HIS A 423 14.98 12.38 -30.63
C HIS A 423 15.25 13.27 -31.86
N LEU A 424 16.36 13.04 -32.58
CA LEU A 424 16.78 13.86 -33.73
C LEU A 424 15.96 13.63 -35.00
N MET A 425 15.20 12.54 -35.11
CA MET A 425 14.46 12.18 -36.32
C MET A 425 13.38 13.21 -36.72
N LYS A 426 13.08 14.17 -35.83
CA LYS A 426 12.09 15.24 -36.04
C LYS A 426 12.66 16.65 -35.85
N ALA A 427 13.97 16.80 -35.65
CA ALA A 427 14.60 18.12 -35.48
C ALA A 427 14.62 18.89 -36.81
N ILE A 428 14.44 20.20 -36.74
CA ILE A 428 14.37 21.11 -37.91
C ILE A 428 15.64 21.96 -38.07
N GLY A 429 16.48 22.05 -37.03
CA GLY A 429 17.64 22.95 -36.99
C GLY A 429 17.31 24.28 -36.31
N ASP A 430 18.34 24.95 -35.79
CA ASP A 430 18.26 26.23 -35.06
C ASP A 430 17.49 26.19 -33.71
N GLU A 431 17.12 25.01 -33.20
CA GLU A 431 16.48 24.88 -31.90
C GLU A 431 17.36 25.41 -30.76
N THR A 432 16.71 25.89 -29.69
CA THR A 432 17.39 26.41 -28.51
C THR A 432 17.47 25.37 -27.40
N ILE A 433 18.69 24.97 -27.04
CA ILE A 433 18.97 24.03 -25.97
C ILE A 433 19.37 24.80 -24.72
N ILE A 434 18.62 24.63 -23.64
CA ILE A 434 18.88 25.31 -22.36
C ILE A 434 19.34 24.28 -21.34
N PHE A 435 20.59 24.39 -20.92
CA PHE A 435 21.17 23.51 -19.91
C PHE A 435 21.11 24.05 -18.49
N ASP A 436 20.83 23.18 -17.54
CA ASP A 436 21.19 23.39 -16.13
C ASP A 436 22.71 23.23 -15.97
N ALA A 437 23.43 24.34 -16.12
CA ALA A 437 24.90 24.38 -16.16
C ALA A 437 25.48 25.50 -15.29
N ASP A 438 26.61 25.21 -14.67
CA ASP A 438 27.43 26.17 -13.91
C ASP A 438 28.48 26.85 -14.81
N CYS A 439 28.80 26.26 -15.96
CA CYS A 439 29.70 26.79 -16.98
C CYS A 439 29.05 27.85 -17.90
N LYS A 440 29.88 28.58 -18.67
CA LYS A 440 29.45 29.68 -19.56
C LYS A 440 29.28 29.22 -21.01
N ILE A 441 28.43 28.22 -21.21
CA ILE A 441 28.08 27.69 -22.54
C ILE A 441 27.31 28.69 -23.44
N CYS A 442 26.96 29.88 -22.94
CA CYS A 442 26.25 30.92 -23.68
C CYS A 442 27.14 31.74 -24.63
N ASP A 443 28.47 31.54 -24.64
CA ASP A 443 29.46 32.37 -25.35
C ASP A 443 29.94 31.70 -26.66
N PRO A 444 29.46 32.14 -27.84
CA PRO A 444 29.75 31.49 -29.13
C PRO A 444 31.22 31.53 -29.53
N GLU A 445 32.00 32.52 -29.05
CA GLU A 445 33.42 32.68 -29.43
C GLU A 445 34.34 31.69 -28.71
N ARG A 446 33.87 31.03 -27.64
CA ARG A 446 34.67 30.10 -26.82
C ARG A 446 34.43 28.63 -27.12
N LEU A 447 33.37 28.32 -27.83
CA LEU A 447 32.92 26.96 -28.02
C LEU A 447 33.51 26.41 -29.33
N ASN A 448 34.57 25.60 -29.22
CA ASN A 448 34.98 24.66 -30.27
C ASN A 448 33.93 23.54 -30.42
N ILE A 449 32.64 23.90 -30.53
CA ILE A 449 31.51 22.99 -30.80
C ILE A 449 31.83 22.18 -32.06
N GLU A 450 32.49 22.79 -33.04
CA GLU A 450 32.94 22.07 -34.23
C GLU A 450 33.84 20.88 -33.90
N ASP A 451 34.85 21.05 -33.05
CA ASP A 451 35.78 19.98 -32.65
C ASP A 451 35.09 18.94 -31.75
N ILE A 452 34.28 19.39 -30.79
CA ILE A 452 33.54 18.53 -29.86
C ILE A 452 32.56 17.64 -30.64
N VAL A 453 31.76 18.22 -31.53
CA VAL A 453 30.82 17.49 -32.39
C VAL A 453 31.59 16.58 -33.36
N MET A 454 32.72 17.02 -33.91
CA MET A 454 33.56 16.22 -34.82
C MET A 454 34.19 14.99 -34.17
N ASP A 455 34.60 15.07 -32.91
CA ASP A 455 35.21 13.92 -32.22
C ASP A 455 34.18 12.90 -31.72
N ILE A 456 32.97 13.34 -31.39
CA ILE A 456 31.92 12.50 -30.78
C ILE A 456 31.00 11.86 -31.83
N SER A 457 30.77 12.49 -32.98
CA SER A 457 29.88 11.96 -34.03
C SER A 457 30.52 10.90 -34.94
N LYS A 458 31.86 10.80 -34.94
CA LYS A 458 32.64 9.81 -35.71
C LYS A 458 32.20 8.33 -35.51
N PRO A 459 31.83 7.86 -34.29
CA PRO A 459 31.40 6.47 -34.06
C PRO A 459 29.94 6.17 -34.43
N TYR A 460 29.06 7.19 -34.55
CA TYR A 460 27.60 7.00 -34.59
C TYR A 460 26.89 7.47 -35.89
N GLY A 461 27.53 8.27 -36.75
CA GLY A 461 27.14 8.42 -38.17
C GLY A 461 26.55 9.77 -38.65
N THR A 462 26.84 10.02 -39.94
CA THR A 462 26.36 11.02 -40.94
C THR A 462 26.60 12.52 -40.71
N ILE A 463 27.09 13.21 -41.76
CA ILE A 463 27.29 14.67 -41.86
C ILE A 463 26.05 15.45 -41.40
N LEU A 464 24.85 14.93 -41.68
CA LEU A 464 23.57 15.53 -41.31
C LEU A 464 23.43 15.76 -39.80
N ASN A 465 23.84 14.78 -38.97
CA ASN A 465 23.79 14.93 -37.50
C ASN A 465 24.77 16.02 -37.02
N GLN A 466 25.93 16.13 -37.67
CA GLN A 466 26.89 17.19 -37.36
C GLN A 466 26.32 18.57 -37.69
N GLU A 467 25.64 18.70 -38.84
CA GLU A 467 24.97 19.94 -39.24
C GLU A 467 23.87 20.34 -38.25
N PHE A 468 23.06 19.38 -37.76
CA PHE A 468 22.04 19.65 -36.75
C PHE A 468 22.63 20.18 -35.44
N TYR A 469 23.58 19.47 -34.83
CA TYR A 469 24.18 19.93 -33.58
C TYR A 469 24.93 21.26 -33.72
N ARG A 470 25.49 21.56 -34.90
CA ARG A 470 26.09 22.86 -35.20
C ARG A 470 25.06 23.98 -35.33
N SER A 471 23.86 23.68 -35.84
CA SER A 471 22.80 24.67 -36.01
C SER A 471 22.15 25.08 -34.68
N PHE A 472 22.18 24.23 -33.65
CA PHE A 472 21.50 24.51 -32.39
C PHE A 472 22.11 25.68 -31.61
N GLN A 473 21.23 26.40 -30.91
CA GLN A 473 21.63 27.49 -30.02
C GLN A 473 21.74 26.97 -28.59
N TYR A 474 22.97 26.87 -28.07
CA TYR A 474 23.23 26.43 -26.70
C TYR A 474 23.21 27.58 -25.69
N LYS A 475 22.49 27.38 -24.58
CA LYS A 475 22.26 28.35 -23.51
C LYS A 475 22.32 27.66 -22.15
N CYS A 476 22.53 28.41 -21.06
CA CYS A 476 22.40 27.88 -19.70
C CYS A 476 21.33 28.60 -18.88
N ILE A 477 20.80 27.93 -17.85
CA ILE A 477 19.78 28.49 -16.96
C ILE A 477 20.27 29.74 -16.21
N ARG A 478 21.58 29.89 -15.98
CA ARG A 478 22.14 31.10 -15.35
C ARG A 478 21.90 32.35 -16.19
N CYS A 479 21.88 32.19 -17.51
CA CYS A 479 21.57 33.25 -18.48
C CYS A 479 20.06 33.64 -18.45
N VAL A 480 19.20 32.95 -17.69
CA VAL A 480 17.75 33.22 -17.65
C VAL A 480 17.14 33.36 -16.24
N ARG A 481 17.93 33.12 -15.18
CA ARG A 481 17.47 33.24 -13.80
C ARG A 481 17.46 34.67 -13.28
N LEU A 482 16.36 35.10 -12.67
CA LEU A 482 16.17 36.33 -11.89
C LEU A 482 17.20 36.48 -10.76
N LEU A 483 17.51 35.38 -10.05
CA LEU A 483 18.34 35.42 -8.83
C LEU A 483 19.85 35.48 -9.08
N THR A 484 20.29 35.11 -10.29
CA THR A 484 21.71 35.08 -10.70
C THR A 484 21.94 35.83 -12.02
N HIS A 485 21.01 36.71 -12.36
CA HIS A 485 20.90 37.39 -13.65
C HIS A 485 22.16 38.17 -14.01
N ASP A 486 22.77 37.84 -15.14
CA ASP A 486 23.77 38.68 -15.79
C ASP A 486 23.05 39.65 -16.74
N ALA A 487 23.00 40.94 -16.39
CA ALA A 487 22.24 41.94 -17.15
C ALA A 487 22.79 42.24 -18.53
N ASP A 488 24.05 41.88 -18.76
CA ASP A 488 24.72 42.07 -20.04
C ASP A 488 24.61 40.82 -20.93
N CYS A 489 23.94 39.76 -20.47
CA CYS A 489 23.74 38.55 -21.25
C CYS A 489 22.84 38.83 -22.49
N PRO A 490 23.33 38.61 -23.72
CA PRO A 490 22.56 38.86 -24.94
C PRO A 490 21.26 38.06 -25.02
N PHE A 491 21.25 36.85 -24.43
CA PHE A 491 20.07 35.99 -24.41
C PHE A 491 18.97 36.55 -23.51
N THR A 492 19.29 37.05 -22.33
CA THR A 492 18.30 37.68 -21.44
C THR A 492 17.73 38.96 -22.06
N LYS A 493 18.58 39.74 -22.72
CA LYS A 493 18.17 40.94 -23.46
C LYS A 493 17.22 40.61 -24.61
N SER A 494 17.47 39.51 -25.32
CA SER A 494 16.61 39.03 -26.41
C SER A 494 15.21 38.61 -25.96
N PHE A 495 15.07 38.07 -24.74
CA PHE A 495 13.75 37.80 -24.13
C PHE A 495 13.04 39.07 -23.68
N LYS A 496 13.74 40.01 -23.06
CA LYS A 496 13.18 41.31 -22.67
C LYS A 496 12.65 42.09 -23.88
N GLU A 497 13.41 42.11 -24.96
CA GLU A 497 13.06 42.86 -26.19
C GLU A 497 12.11 42.08 -27.11
N GLY A 498 11.84 40.80 -26.83
CA GLY A 498 11.04 39.91 -27.67
C GLY A 498 11.61 39.75 -29.08
N ARG A 499 12.94 39.62 -29.19
CA ARG A 499 13.70 39.46 -30.43
C ARG A 499 14.55 38.19 -30.36
N ILE A 500 13.98 37.03 -30.69
CA ILE A 500 14.76 35.87 -31.13
C ILE A 500 14.16 35.33 -32.40
#